data_AF-A0A8X6LRI5-F1
#
_entry.id   AF-A0A8X6LRI5-F1
#
_cell.length_a   1.000
_cell.length_b   1.000
_cell.length_c   1.000
_cell.angle_alpha   90.00
_cell.angle_beta   90.00
_cell.angle_gamma   90.00
#
_symmetry.space_group_name_H-M   'P 1'
#
loop_
_entity.id
_entity.type
_entity.pdbx_description
1 polymer ?
#
loop_
_entity_poly.entity_id
_entity_poly.type
_entity_poly.pdbx_seq_one_letter_code
_entity_poly.pdbx_strand_id
1 'polypeptide(L)'
;MVDGEICRWLAHSSSKSSHLFYSKPKSMNDLEAMKTRQIVTEKRKLGIFSLHAWIKHCDCLLHPSYRLDIRKWLVRKADKHVVDARK
;
A
#
# COMPACT_ATOMS: atom_id res chain seq x y z
N MET A 1 16.42 11.82 4.52
CA MET A 1 15.21 11.22 3.90
C MET A 1 14.87 9.97 4.69
N VAL A 2 13.64 9.88 5.18
CA VAL A 2 13.20 8.79 6.07
C VAL A 2 12.55 7.70 5.22
N ASP A 3 12.88 6.43 5.47
CA ASP A 3 12.28 5.31 4.76
C ASP A 3 10.80 5.13 5.13
N GLY A 4 10.00 4.51 4.26
CA GLY A 4 8.59 4.21 4.53
C GLY A 4 8.38 3.36 5.79
N GLU A 5 9.30 2.45 6.10
CA GLU A 5 9.27 1.64 7.33
C GLU A 5 9.56 2.47 8.58
N ILE A 6 10.52 3.39 8.50
CA ILE A 6 10.84 4.29 9.61
C ILE A 6 9.67 5.24 9.84
N CYS A 7 9.05 5.74 8.76
CA CYS A 7 7.84 6.56 8.82
C CYS A 7 6.69 5.80 9.48
N ARG A 8 6.51 4.51 9.16
CA ARG A 8 5.52 3.65 9.81
C ARG A 8 5.74 3.59 11.33
N TRP A 9 6.99 3.40 11.75
CA TRP A 9 7.36 3.32 13.17
C TRP A 9 7.10 4.65 13.88
N LEU A 10 7.54 5.77 13.30
CA LEU A 10 7.29 7.13 13.80
C LEU A 10 5.80 7.49 13.83
N ALA A 11 5.00 6.92 12.93
CA ALA A 11 3.56 7.13 12.87
C ALA A 11 2.77 6.16 13.76
N HIS A 12 3.40 5.18 14.43
CA HIS A 12 2.71 4.10 15.14
C HIS A 12 1.60 3.44 14.29
N SER A 13 1.85 3.31 12.99
CA SER A 13 0.88 2.77 12.03
C SER A 13 1.16 1.30 11.72
N SER A 14 0.13 0.57 11.28
CA SER A 14 0.30 -0.83 10.84
C SER A 14 1.02 -0.93 9.48
N SER A 15 1.64 -2.06 9.16
CA SER A 15 2.49 -2.20 7.96
C SER A 15 1.79 -2.00 6.62
N LYS A 16 0.46 -2.04 6.60
CA LYS A 16 -0.36 -1.86 5.40
C LYS A 16 -1.28 -0.65 5.48
N SER A 17 -1.14 0.20 6.49
CA SER A 17 -1.96 1.40 6.64
C SER A 17 -1.20 2.65 6.28
N SER A 18 -1.88 3.60 5.63
CA SER A 18 -1.31 4.92 5.37
C SER A 18 -0.97 5.63 6.69
N HIS A 19 0.17 6.32 6.77
CA HIS A 19 0.52 7.13 7.94
C HIS A 19 -0.32 8.42 8.10
N LEU A 20 -0.99 8.88 7.03
CA LEU A 20 -1.81 10.10 7.04
C LEU A 20 -3.23 9.85 7.55
N PHE A 21 -3.83 8.75 7.11
CA PHE A 21 -5.25 8.48 7.31
C PHE A 21 -5.49 7.22 8.14
N TYR A 22 -4.48 6.40 8.44
CA TYR A 22 -4.61 5.09 9.12
C TYR A 22 -5.68 4.16 8.50
N SER A 23 -5.81 4.18 7.17
CA SER A 23 -6.77 3.35 6.43
C SER A 23 -6.16 2.03 5.98
N LYS A 24 -6.98 0.97 5.95
CA LYS A 24 -6.57 -0.33 5.39
C LYS A 24 -6.76 -0.30 3.87
N PRO A 25 -6.04 -1.12 3.09
CA PRO A 25 -6.15 -1.10 1.63
C PRO A 25 -7.58 -1.34 1.13
N LYS A 26 -8.36 -2.18 1.82
CA LYS A 26 -9.78 -2.42 1.49
C LYS A 26 -10.66 -1.17 1.60
N SER A 27 -10.45 -0.36 2.65
CA SER A 27 -11.21 0.88 2.86
C SER A 27 -10.70 2.03 1.99
N MET A 28 -9.45 1.96 1.51
CA MET A 28 -8.89 2.99 0.63
C MET A 28 -9.51 3.01 -0.77
N ASN A 29 -10.14 1.91 -1.18
CA ASN A 29 -10.80 1.83 -2.48
C ASN A 29 -12.18 2.50 -2.51
N ASP A 30 -12.71 2.92 -1.35
CA ASP A 30 -13.96 3.65 -1.24
C ASP A 30 -13.69 5.16 -1.20
N LEU A 31 -13.97 5.84 -2.31
CA LEU A 31 -13.68 7.25 -2.49
C LEU A 31 -14.54 8.14 -1.58
N GLU A 32 -15.80 7.78 -1.36
CA GLU A 32 -16.72 8.59 -0.53
C GLU A 32 -16.32 8.49 0.95
N ALA A 33 -15.94 7.30 1.41
CA ALA A 33 -15.40 7.12 2.75
C ALA A 33 -14.04 7.81 2.97
N MET A 34 -13.22 7.99 1.93
CA MET A 34 -11.93 8.67 2.05
C MET A 34 -12.04 10.19 2.07
N LYS A 35 -12.99 10.80 1.36
CA LYS A 35 -13.22 12.26 1.37
C LYS A 35 -13.54 12.79 2.76
N THR A 36 -14.30 12.03 3.54
CA THR A 36 -14.77 12.40 4.88
C THR A 36 -13.79 12.03 5.99
N ARG A 37 -12.72 11.27 5.67
CA ARG A 37 -11.81 10.74 6.67
C ARG A 37 -10.88 11.82 7.21
N GLN A 38 -10.76 11.87 8.53
CA GLN A 38 -9.87 12.80 9.21
C GLN A 38 -8.39 12.52 8.90
N ILE A 39 -7.64 13.59 8.64
CA ILE A 39 -6.20 13.55 8.38
C ILE A 39 -5.46 13.85 9.69
N VAL A 40 -4.46 13.04 10.02
CA VAL A 40 -3.59 13.33 11.17
C VAL A 40 -2.55 14.38 10.78
N THR A 41 -2.86 15.65 11.07
CA THR A 41 -2.08 16.82 10.65
C THR A 41 -0.63 16.79 11.18
N GLU A 42 -0.40 16.21 12.36
CA GLU A 42 0.93 16.07 12.97
C GLU A 42 1.89 15.24 12.12
N LYS A 43 1.36 14.24 11.41
CA LYS A 43 2.16 13.32 10.58
C LYS A 43 2.45 13.89 9.20
N ARG A 44 1.91 15.07 8.83
CA ARG A 44 2.24 15.75 7.56
C ARG A 44 3.71 16.17 7.47
N LYS A 45 4.38 16.37 8.61
CA LYS A 45 5.82 16.70 8.68
C LYS A 45 6.72 15.62 8.08
N LEU A 46 6.22 14.39 7.97
CA LEU A 46 6.95 13.27 7.37
C LEU A 46 7.08 13.42 5.84
N GLY A 47 6.24 14.26 5.21
CA GLY A 47 6.32 14.57 3.79
C GLY A 47 5.96 13.40 2.87
N ILE A 48 6.25 13.58 1.58
CA ILE A 48 6.08 12.56 0.54
C ILE A 48 7.45 11.97 0.20
N PHE A 49 7.57 10.65 0.22
CA PHE A 49 8.80 9.95 -0.11
C PHE A 49 8.85 9.62 -1.60
N SER A 50 9.30 10.57 -2.43
CA SER A 50 9.30 10.44 -3.90
C SER A 50 9.97 9.15 -4.40
N LEU A 51 11.13 8.77 -3.84
CA LEU A 51 11.82 7.52 -4.20
C LEU A 51 10.96 6.29 -3.90
N HIS A 52 10.43 6.20 -2.68
CA HIS A 52 9.61 5.06 -2.26
C HIS A 52 8.28 5.02 -3.03
N ALA A 53 7.73 6.18 -3.39
CA ALA A 53 6.55 6.29 -4.25
C ALA A 53 6.82 5.72 -5.65
N TRP A 54 7.97 6.02 -6.26
CA TRP A 54 8.38 5.44 -7.55
C TRP A 54 8.54 3.92 -7.49
N ILE A 55 9.27 3.40 -6.50
CA ILE A 55 9.46 1.96 -6.32
C ILE A 55 8.12 1.26 -6.11
N LYS A 56 7.26 1.81 -5.24
CA LYS A 56 5.93 1.24 -4.98
C LYS A 56 4.99 1.38 -6.17
N HIS A 57 5.16 2.38 -7.02
CA HIS A 57 4.43 2.49 -8.27
C HIS A 57 4.77 1.33 -9.20
N CYS A 58 6.05 1.03 -9.41
CA CYS A 58 6.49 -0.12 -10.21
C CYS A 58 5.98 -1.44 -9.63
N ASP A 59 6.12 -1.67 -8.31
CA ASP A 59 5.56 -2.85 -7.62
C ASP A 59 4.04 -2.96 -7.80
N CYS A 60 3.32 -1.84 -7.80
CA CYS A 60 1.86 -1.82 -7.94
C CYS A 60 1.40 -2.19 -9.35
N LEU A 61 2.23 -2.02 -10.37
CA LEU A 61 1.95 -2.45 -11.74
C LEU A 61 2.38 -3.91 -11.96
N LEU A 62 3.50 -4.30 -11.37
CA LEU A 62 4.08 -5.63 -11.51
C LEU A 62 3.27 -6.71 -10.79
N HIS A 63 2.77 -6.45 -9.58
CA HIS A 63 1.98 -7.44 -8.85
C HIS A 63 0.66 -7.81 -9.57
N PRO A 64 -0.11 -6.87 -10.14
CA PRO A 64 -1.25 -7.21 -10.98
C PRO A 64 -0.90 -8.02 -12.22
N SER A 65 0.23 -7.72 -12.90
CA SER A 65 0.60 -8.45 -14.14
C SER A 65 0.83 -9.94 -13.87
N TYR A 66 1.47 -10.29 -12.76
CA TYR A 66 1.64 -11.68 -12.32
C TYR A 66 0.33 -12.36 -11.88
N ARG A 67 -0.69 -11.57 -11.52
CA ARG A 67 -1.95 -12.06 -10.90
C ARG A 67 -3.16 -11.95 -11.83
N LEU A 68 -2.96 -11.65 -13.12
CA LEU A 68 -4.04 -11.49 -14.10
C LEU A 68 -4.96 -12.72 -14.19
N ASP A 69 -4.44 -13.93 -13.98
CA ASP A 69 -5.23 -15.17 -14.02
C ASP A 69 -6.12 -15.33 -12.79
N ILE A 70 -5.55 -15.08 -11.61
CA ILE A 70 -6.25 -15.29 -10.34
C ILE A 70 -7.17 -14.12 -9.98
N ARG A 71 -6.90 -12.91 -10.50
CA ARG A 71 -7.62 -11.65 -10.23
C ARG A 71 -7.86 -11.36 -8.75
N LYS A 72 -6.95 -11.82 -7.88
CA LYS A 72 -7.03 -11.64 -6.42
C LYS A 72 -5.88 -10.78 -5.93
N TRP A 73 -6.18 -9.89 -4.97
CA TRP A 73 -5.16 -9.08 -4.30
C TRP A 73 -4.24 -9.91 -3.40
N LEU A 74 -4.79 -10.90 -2.69
CA LEU A 74 -4.03 -11.75 -1.78
C LEU A 74 -3.79 -13.12 -2.44
N VAL A 75 -2.52 -13.45 -2.70
CA VAL A 75 -2.11 -14.77 -3.18
C VAL A 75 -2.08 -15.73 -1.98
N ARG A 76 -2.93 -16.76 -2.01
CA ARG A 76 -2.92 -17.86 -1.03
C ARG A 76 -2.00 -18.98 -1.51
N LYS A 77 -1.62 -19.91 -0.62
CA LYS A 77 -0.74 -21.05 -0.98
C LYS A 77 -1.23 -21.84 -2.20
N ALA A 78 -2.55 -22.04 -2.33
CA ALA A 78 -3.15 -22.72 -3.48
C ALA A 78 -2.88 -22.03 -4.82
N ASP A 79 -2.90 -20.69 -4.83
CA ASP A 79 -2.77 -19.87 -6.05
C ASP A 79 -1.29 -19.57 -6.38
N LYS A 80 -0.33 -20.00 -5.55
CA LYS A 80 1.09 -19.61 -5.66
C LYS A 80 1.73 -20.11 -6.96
N HIS A 81 1.44 -21.35 -7.35
CA HIS A 81 2.02 -21.98 -8.55
C HIS A 81 1.66 -21.21 -9.84
N VAL A 82 0.43 -20.69 -9.94
CA VAL A 82 -0.04 -19.90 -11.09
C VAL A 82 0.71 -18.57 -11.19
N VAL A 83 0.97 -17.92 -10.05
CA VAL A 83 1.67 -16.63 -10.00
C VAL A 83 3.17 -16.80 -10.27
N ASP A 84 3.81 -17.84 -9.70
CA ASP A 84 5.23 -18.10 -9.90
C ASP A 84 5.56 -18.46 -11.37
N ALA A 85 4.62 -19.07 -12.11
CA ALA A 85 4.80 -19.34 -13.53
C ALA A 85 4.86 -18.08 -14.42
N ARG A 86 4.35 -16.94 -13.93
CA ARG A 86 4.32 -15.66 -14.66
C ARG A 86 5.39 -14.66 -14.19
N LYS A 87 6.07 -14.97 -13.10
CA LYS A 87 7.03 -14.09 -12.45
C LYS A 87 8.38 -14.15 -13.13
#